data_AF-A0A9X7JKJ9-F1
#
_entry.id   AF-A0A9X7JKJ9-F1
#
_cell.length_a   1.000
_cell.length_b   1.000
_cell.length_c   1.000
_cell.angle_alpha   90.00
_cell.angle_beta   90.00
_cell.angle_gamma   90.00
#
_symmetry.space_group_name_H-M   'P 1'
#
loop_
_entity.id
_entity.type
_entity.pdbx_description
1 polymer ?
#
loop_
_entity_poly.entity_id
_entity_poly.type
_entity_poly.pdbx_seq_one_letter_code
_entity_poly.pdbx_strand_id
1 'polypeptide(L)' 'MTTELFLRVEKGEAGPEELAALTAVLLARTAAGADPDDLSRHHRATARWTRPERTPRTPGPRSWSAAPARPAADR' A
#
# COMPACT_ATOMS: atom_id res chain seq x y z
N MET A 1 12.10 27.46 -15.92
CA MET A 1 11.08 26.40 -15.94
C MET A 1 11.33 25.51 -14.75
N THR A 2 10.44 25.52 -13.76
CA THR A 2 10.50 24.54 -12.66
C THR A 2 10.02 23.21 -13.22
N THR A 3 10.95 22.26 -13.34
CA THR A 3 10.61 20.85 -13.49
C THR A 3 9.92 20.40 -12.22
N GLU A 4 8.59 20.39 -12.23
CA GLU A 4 7.77 19.67 -11.25
C GLU A 4 8.24 18.21 -11.25
N LEU A 5 8.87 17.77 -10.17
CA LEU A 5 9.31 16.40 -10.01
C LEU A 5 8.08 15.55 -9.65
N PHE A 6 7.64 14.71 -10.58
CA PHE A 6 6.47 13.83 -10.39
C PHE A 6 6.67 12.78 -9.28
N LEU A 7 7.91 12.41 -8.97
CA LEU A 7 8.26 11.41 -7.96
C LEU A 7 9.57 11.83 -7.26
N ARG A 8 9.64 11.64 -5.94
CA ARG A 8 10.83 11.90 -5.12
C ARG A 8 11.23 10.64 -4.37
N VAL A 9 12.50 10.26 -4.46
CA VAL A 9 13.07 9.14 -3.70
C VAL A 9 13.65 9.68 -2.40
N GLU A 10 13.06 9.30 -1.26
CA GLU A 10 13.55 9.74 0.06
C GLU A 10 14.79 8.97 0.54
N LYS A 11 14.93 7.72 0.11
CA LYS A 11 15.98 6.82 0.59
C LYS A 11 16.33 5.78 -0.47
N GLY A 12 17.62 5.51 -0.62
CA GLY A 12 18.14 4.60 -1.62
C GLY A 12 18.20 5.24 -3.00
N GLU A 13 18.54 4.45 -4.01
CA GLU A 13 18.47 4.83 -5.42
C GLU A 13 17.43 3.95 -6.11
N ALA A 14 16.68 4.54 -7.04
CA ALA A 14 15.75 3.83 -7.90
C ALA A 14 16.28 3.90 -9.33
N GLY A 15 16.48 2.73 -9.92
CA GLY A 15 16.84 2.61 -11.32
C GLY A 15 15.72 3.06 -12.26
N PRO A 16 16.04 3.34 -13.53
CA PRO A 16 15.05 3.77 -14.51
C PRO A 16 13.94 2.72 -14.72
N GLU A 17 14.24 1.43 -14.63
CA GLU A 17 13.27 0.34 -14.76
C GLU A 17 12.26 0.34 -13.61
N GLU A 18 12.71 0.60 -12.38
CA GLU A 18 11.85 0.64 -11.19
C GLU A 18 10.92 1.85 -11.24
N LEU A 19 11.43 3.01 -11.67
CA LEU A 19 10.63 4.22 -11.87
C LEU A 19 9.59 4.05 -12.99
N ALA A 20 9.96 3.39 -14.08
CA ALA A 20 9.05 3.06 -15.17
C ALA A 20 7.94 2.12 -14.71
N ALA A 21 8.29 1.07 -13.95
CA ALA A 21 7.31 0.14 -13.40
C ALA A 21 6.33 0.85 -12.45
N LEU A 22 6.82 1.69 -11.55
CA LEU A 22 5.97 2.47 -10.65
C LEU A 22 5.02 3.40 -11.42
N THR A 23 5.54 4.09 -12.44
CA THR A 23 4.73 4.99 -13.29
C THR A 23 3.64 4.20 -14.03
N ALA A 24 3.98 3.04 -14.60
CA ALA A 24 3.03 2.19 -15.30
C ALA A 24 1.90 1.71 -14.38
N VAL A 25 2.22 1.32 -13.14
CA VAL A 25 1.22 0.92 -12.14
C VAL A 25 0.30 2.10 -11.77
N LEU A 26 0.85 3.29 -11.57
CA LEU A 26 0.07 4.48 -11.27
C LEU A 26 -0.87 4.83 -12.41
N LEU A 27 -0.40 4.82 -13.66
CA LEU A 27 -1.24 5.06 -14.84
C LEU A 27 -2.33 4.01 -15.00
N ALA A 28 -2.02 2.74 -14.76
CA ALA A 28 -3.02 1.67 -14.81
C ALA A 28 -4.11 1.87 -13.75
N ARG A 29 -3.73 2.25 -12.52
CA ARG A 29 -4.67 2.53 -11.42
C ARG A 29 -5.57 3.73 -11.70
N THR A 30 -5.03 4.80 -12.29
CA THR A 30 -5.82 6.00 -12.63
C THR A 30 -6.74 5.72 -13.82
N ALA A 31 -6.27 4.99 -14.82
CA ALA A 31 -7.08 4.59 -15.98
C ALA A 31 -8.18 3.59 -15.62
N ALA A 32 -7.96 2.75 -14.61
CA ALA A 32 -8.95 1.77 -14.17
C ALA A 32 -10.21 2.41 -13.56
N GLY A 33 -10.17 3.71 -13.21
CA GLY A 33 -11.29 4.41 -12.59
C GLY A 33 -11.65 3.78 -11.25
N ALA A 34 -11.25 4.40 -10.14
CA ALA A 34 -11.78 3.99 -8.84
C ALA A 34 -13.30 4.21 -8.88
N ASP A 35 -14.08 3.14 -8.99
CA ASP A 35 -15.51 3.22 -8.75
C ASP A 35 -15.68 3.75 -7.31
N PRO A 36 -16.26 4.94 -7.12
CA PRO A 36 -16.42 5.52 -5.80
C PRO A 36 -17.18 4.59 -4.84
N ASP A 37 -17.92 3.61 -5.38
CA ASP A 37 -18.70 2.65 -4.61
C ASP A 37 -17.87 1.50 -4.01
N ASP A 38 -16.66 1.21 -4.54
CA ASP A 38 -15.77 0.17 -3.99
C ASP A 38 -14.99 0.69 -2.76
N LEU A 39 -14.59 1.96 -2.78
CA LEU A 39 -13.97 2.64 -1.63
C LEU A 39 -14.99 2.99 -0.52
N SER A 40 -16.26 3.21 -0.88
CA SER A 40 -17.33 3.50 0.08
C SER A 40 -17.85 2.25 0.81
N ARG A 41 -17.84 1.07 0.16
CA ARG A 41 -18.11 -0.23 0.80
C ARG A 41 -16.99 -0.70 1.72
N HIS A 42 -15.76 -0.26 1.51
CA HIS A 42 -14.71 -0.27 2.53
C HIS A 42 -14.93 0.86 3.53
N HIS A 43 -16.03 0.78 4.30
CA HIS A 43 -16.27 1.45 5.59
C HIS A 43 -15.06 2.25 6.04
N ARG A 44 -15.09 3.59 5.92
CA ARG A 44 -14.06 4.54 6.39
C ARG A 44 -12.80 3.79 6.78
N ALA A 45 -11.87 3.62 5.85
CA ALA A 45 -10.54 3.12 6.15
C ALA A 45 -9.84 4.11 7.10
N THR A 46 -10.34 4.20 8.32
CA THR A 46 -9.72 4.84 9.46
C THR A 46 -8.49 4.00 9.64
N ALA A 47 -7.37 4.55 9.21
CA ALA A 47 -6.10 3.92 9.41
C ALA A 47 -6.02 3.59 10.90
N ARG A 48 -5.93 2.29 11.22
CA ARG A 48 -5.94 1.75 12.59
C ARG A 48 -4.59 2.04 13.25
N TRP A 49 -4.19 3.31 13.27
CA TRP A 49 -3.00 3.79 13.93
C TRP A 49 -3.16 3.55 15.43
N THR A 50 -2.76 2.37 15.87
CA THR A 50 -2.58 2.13 17.29
C THR A 50 -1.25 2.75 17.68
N ARG A 51 -1.24 3.50 18.79
CA ARG A 51 0.00 3.98 19.43
C ARG A 51 0.97 2.78 19.56
N PRO A 52 2.13 2.76 18.87
CA PRO A 52 3.08 1.65 18.93
C PRO A 52 3.49 1.25 20.35
N GLU A 53 3.53 2.21 21.27
CA GLU A 53 3.82 2.09 22.69
C GLU A 53 2.66 1.57 23.54
N ARG A 54 1.44 1.49 22.98
CA ARG A 54 0.28 0.82 23.59
C ARG A 54 0.07 -0.60 23.04
N THR A 55 0.89 -1.04 22.08
CA THR A 55 0.81 -2.38 21.49
C THR A 55 2.04 -3.19 21.88
N PRO A 56 1.89 -4.46 22.29
CA PRO A 56 3.04 -5.35 22.45
C PRO A 56 3.87 -5.38 21.16
N ARG A 57 5.15 -5.04 21.27
CA ARG A 57 6.05 -4.87 20.13
C ARG A 57 6.31 -6.22 19.47
N THR A 58 5.63 -6.46 18.34
CA THR A 58 5.83 -7.51 17.31
C THR A 58 5.99 -8.95 17.82
N PRO A 59 5.20 -9.94 17.33
CA PRO A 59 5.22 -11.34 17.77
C PRO A 59 6.51 -12.16 17.54
N GLY A 60 7.66 -11.51 17.34
CA GLY A 60 8.94 -12.14 17.03
C GLY A 60 9.35 -11.98 15.55
N PRO A 61 10.57 -12.44 15.21
CA PRO A 61 11.25 -12.13 13.94
C PRO A 61 10.63 -12.74 12.68
N ARG A 62 9.64 -13.64 12.80
CA ARG A 62 8.94 -14.25 11.65
C ARG A 62 7.49 -13.78 11.48
N SER A 63 7.10 -12.74 12.22
CA SER A 63 5.75 -12.18 12.15
C SER A 63 5.43 -11.48 10.81
N TRP A 64 6.47 -11.11 10.03
CA TRP A 64 6.32 -10.48 8.72
C TRP A 64 5.93 -11.45 7.60
N SER A 65 6.15 -12.76 7.77
CA SER A 65 5.88 -13.79 6.76
C SER A 65 4.59 -14.58 6.99
N ALA A 66 3.86 -14.28 8.07
CA ALA A 66 2.59 -14.94 8.34
C ALA A 66 1.51 -14.37 7.41
N ALA A 67 1.28 -15.07 6.28
CA ALA A 67 0.09 -14.82 5.48
C ALA A 67 -1.15 -15.07 6.35
N PRO A 68 -2.18 -14.19 6.31
CA PRO A 68 -3.42 -14.46 7.03
C PRO A 68 -4.01 -15.77 6.49
N ALA A 69 -4.35 -16.70 7.40
CA ALA A 69 -5.06 -17.90 7.03
C ALA A 69 -6.36 -17.50 6.32
N ARG A 70 -6.54 -17.96 5.07
CA ARG A 70 -7.81 -17.78 4.34
C ARG A 70 -8.91 -18.48 5.15
N PRO A 71 -10.00 -17.80 5.53
CA PRO A 71 -11.14 -18.50 6.09
C PRO A 71 -11.64 -19.50 5.05
N ALA A 72 -11.82 -20.75 5.47
CA ALA A 72 -12.44 -21.77 4.64
C ALA A 72 -13.84 -21.28 4.27
N ALA A 73 -14.13 -21.21 2.98
CA ALA A 73 -15.47 -20.96 2.49
C ALA A 73 -16.34 -22.15 2.93
N ASP A 74 -17.24 -21.90 3.88
CA ASP A 74 -18.25 -22.87 4.29
C ASP A 74 -19.27 -23.03 3.13
N ARG A 75 -19.66 -24.27 2.85
CA ARG A 75 -20.52 -24.67 1.73
C ARG A 75 -21.99 -24.68 2.16
#